data_AF-D7E655-F1
#
_entry.id   AF-D7E655-F1
#
_cell.length_a   1.000
_cell.length_b   1.000
_cell.length_c   1.000
_cell.angle_alpha   90.00
_cell.angle_beta   90.00
_cell.angle_gamma   90.00
#
_symmetry.space_group_name_H-M   'P 1'
#
loop_
_entity.id
_entity.type
_entity.pdbx_description
1 polymer ?
#
loop_
_entity_poly.entity_id
_entity_poly.type
_entity_poly.pdbx_seq_one_letter_code
_entity_poly.pdbx_strand_id
1 'polypeptide(L)'
;MQQCIKCGYKKRGSESNYICEDCQKFSEIFDKLWNEVNYIFNNLEIINPETDKVLKFLSDTAFVTKDNPQTRIYYKISSLIINKAWNREDTINEVEVNKYTNTTKNLLEALKVFEELGIVKIEYSGYERILKIQNKAFKVANAWRSSESLDNQLIERVAQIFAGYVLFYILQLMNNISDVSDLDNLPYNKRQRTLWVTLMSLLSKPYDGDAKINENDISKYLRKRGIASGTDLKIKQSLHNMTENPTGLIKNVKTDDDGYRVYEYSDYVVNEFERIRNGRTRHRVE
;
A
#
# COMPACT_ATOMS: atom_id res chain seq x y z
N MET A 1 14.03 28.34 3.86
CA MET A 1 12.78 27.59 4.17
C MET A 1 13.09 26.14 3.92
N GLN A 2 13.07 25.33 4.96
CA GLN A 2 13.46 23.93 4.94
C GLN A 2 12.24 23.06 4.65
N GLN A 3 12.41 21.99 3.87
CA GLN A 3 11.33 21.09 3.47
C GLN A 3 11.67 19.64 3.84
N CYS A 4 10.73 18.94 4.49
CA CYS A 4 10.94 17.54 4.85
C CYS A 4 11.10 16.68 3.59
N ILE A 5 12.11 15.80 3.54
CA ILE A 5 12.44 14.92 2.39
C ILE A 5 11.44 13.76 2.23
N LYS A 6 10.69 13.38 3.29
CA LYS A 6 9.63 12.31 3.23
C LYS A 6 8.18 12.76 3.00
N CYS A 7 7.68 13.78 3.72
CA CYS A 7 6.32 14.33 3.50
C CYS A 7 6.18 15.71 2.82
N GLY A 8 7.24 16.52 2.76
CA GLY A 8 7.20 17.82 2.08
C GLY A 8 6.68 18.97 2.93
N TYR A 9 6.47 18.73 4.23
CA TYR A 9 6.17 19.76 5.23
C TYR A 9 7.27 20.83 5.26
N LYS A 10 6.86 22.10 5.28
CA LYS A 10 7.77 23.25 5.26
C LYS A 10 7.85 23.89 6.64
N LYS A 11 9.07 24.21 7.10
CA LYS A 11 9.32 25.01 8.30
C LYS A 11 10.43 26.05 8.06
N ARG A 12 10.60 26.98 9.00
CA ARG A 12 11.76 27.89 9.01
C ARG A 12 13.02 27.06 9.30
N GLY A 13 14.08 27.30 8.54
CA GLY A 13 15.32 26.52 8.57
C GLY A 13 16.09 26.59 7.25
N SER A 14 17.33 26.09 7.29
CA SER A 14 18.31 26.13 6.21
C SER A 14 18.92 24.76 5.85
N GLU A 15 18.65 23.69 6.60
CA GLU A 15 19.24 22.38 6.29
C GLU A 15 18.60 21.77 5.04
N SER A 16 19.40 21.13 4.19
CA SER A 16 18.95 20.40 3.01
C SER A 16 18.30 19.06 3.37
N ASN A 17 18.83 18.39 4.40
CA ASN A 17 18.43 17.04 4.80
C ASN A 17 17.54 17.05 6.04
N TYR A 18 16.24 17.33 5.83
CA TYR A 18 15.26 17.43 6.90
C TYR A 18 14.28 16.27 6.92
N ILE A 19 14.04 15.67 8.09
CA ILE A 19 12.88 14.80 8.33
C ILE A 19 12.10 15.37 9.51
N CYS A 20 10.80 15.61 9.33
CA CYS A 20 9.95 16.15 10.39
C CYS A 20 9.55 15.09 11.42
N GLU A 21 9.20 15.51 12.63
CA GLU A 21 8.78 14.64 13.74
C GLU A 21 7.65 13.69 13.34
N ASP A 22 6.62 14.18 12.63
CA ASP A 22 5.52 13.33 12.16
C ASP A 22 6.02 12.18 11.27
N CYS A 23 7.05 12.42 10.44
CA CYS A 23 7.63 11.36 9.62
C CYS A 23 8.50 10.42 10.43
N GLN A 24 9.21 10.90 11.46
CA GLN A 24 9.99 10.04 12.36
C GLN A 24 9.07 9.10 13.14
N LYS A 25 8.00 9.63 13.74
CA LYS A 25 6.99 8.82 14.44
C LYS A 25 6.33 7.81 13.51
N PHE A 26 5.93 8.25 12.31
CA PHE A 26 5.31 7.34 11.35
C PHE A 26 6.29 6.28 10.82
N SER A 27 7.59 6.60 10.70
CA SER A 27 8.62 5.62 10.35
C SER A 27 8.64 4.44 11.34
N GLU A 28 8.57 4.71 12.65
CA GLU A 28 8.53 3.64 13.67
C GLU A 28 7.28 2.76 13.56
N ILE A 29 6.12 3.38 13.32
CA ILE A 29 4.86 2.65 13.09
C ILE A 29 4.98 1.78 11.83
N PHE A 30 5.54 2.37 10.77
CA PHE A 30 5.65 1.72 9.47
C PHE A 30 6.62 0.55 9.49
N ASP A 31 7.77 0.66 10.14
CA ASP A 31 8.73 -0.45 10.24
C ASP A 31 8.13 -1.67 10.93
N LYS A 32 7.32 -1.46 11.98
CA LYS A 32 6.61 -2.57 12.65
C LYS A 32 5.62 -3.25 11.69
N LEU A 33 4.83 -2.46 10.96
CA LEU A 33 3.88 -2.97 9.96
C LEU A 33 4.59 -3.71 8.83
N TRP A 34 5.64 -3.11 8.27
CA TRP A 34 6.43 -3.69 7.19
C TRP A 34 7.05 -5.02 7.59
N ASN A 35 7.65 -5.11 8.77
CA ASN A 35 8.27 -6.35 9.24
C ASN A 35 7.26 -7.49 9.36
N GLU A 36 6.06 -7.23 9.87
CA GLU A 36 5.00 -8.26 9.94
C GLU A 36 4.51 -8.66 8.55
N VAL A 37 4.24 -7.70 7.67
CA VAL A 37 3.82 -7.94 6.29
C VAL A 37 4.87 -8.75 5.53
N ASN A 38 6.12 -8.30 5.54
CA ASN A 38 7.22 -8.96 4.85
C ASN A 38 7.48 -10.36 5.43
N TYR A 39 7.34 -10.53 6.75
CA TYR A 39 7.39 -11.85 7.37
C TYR A 39 6.31 -12.78 6.82
N ILE A 40 5.05 -12.32 6.75
CA ILE A 40 3.93 -13.11 6.22
C ILE A 40 4.21 -13.58 4.79
N PHE A 41 4.62 -12.66 3.92
CA PHE A 41 4.86 -12.96 2.50
C PHE A 41 6.10 -13.84 2.22
N ASN A 42 7.07 -13.85 3.13
CA ASN A 42 8.29 -14.67 2.97
C ASN A 42 8.20 -16.03 3.64
N ASN A 43 7.45 -16.16 4.74
CA ASN A 43 7.54 -17.32 5.62
C ASN A 43 6.24 -18.15 5.70
N LEU A 44 5.07 -17.56 5.45
CA LEU A 44 3.84 -18.34 5.54
C LEU A 44 3.62 -19.18 4.27
N GLU A 45 3.25 -20.44 4.47
CA GLU A 45 2.90 -21.36 3.39
C GLU A 45 1.51 -21.05 2.81
N ILE A 46 0.59 -20.58 3.66
CA ILE A 46 -0.78 -20.22 3.30
C ILE A 46 -1.02 -18.77 3.69
N ILE A 47 -1.48 -17.97 2.71
CA ILE A 47 -1.77 -16.55 2.85
C ILE A 47 -3.28 -16.37 2.69
N ASN A 48 -4.02 -16.38 3.81
CA ASN A 48 -5.47 -16.20 3.85
C ASN A 48 -5.87 -14.89 4.57
N PRO A 49 -6.29 -13.84 3.85
CA PRO A 49 -6.70 -12.55 4.39
C PRO A 49 -8.09 -12.51 5.02
N GLU A 50 -8.95 -13.50 4.77
CA GLU A 50 -10.23 -13.60 5.49
C GLU A 50 -9.95 -13.91 6.98
N THR A 51 -8.83 -14.59 7.24
CA THR A 51 -8.36 -14.92 8.60
C THR A 51 -7.26 -13.99 9.11
N ASP A 52 -6.46 -13.41 8.21
CA ASP A 52 -5.31 -12.58 8.57
C ASP A 52 -5.61 -11.08 8.46
N LYS A 53 -5.74 -10.44 9.61
CA LYS A 53 -6.03 -9.00 9.72
C LYS A 53 -4.95 -8.09 9.12
N VAL A 54 -3.70 -8.53 9.02
CA VAL A 54 -2.59 -7.76 8.40
C VAL A 54 -2.73 -7.79 6.87
N LEU A 55 -3.12 -8.92 6.31
CA LEU A 55 -3.42 -8.99 4.87
C LEU A 55 -4.69 -8.23 4.51
N LYS A 56 -5.72 -8.32 5.35
CA LYS A 56 -6.92 -7.50 5.23
C LYS A 56 -6.57 -6.01 5.23
N PHE A 57 -5.69 -5.60 6.13
CA PHE A 57 -5.18 -4.22 6.18
C PHE A 57 -4.44 -3.80 4.89
N LEU A 58 -3.68 -4.70 4.25
CA LEU A 58 -3.06 -4.40 2.94
C LEU A 58 -4.11 -4.19 1.85
N SER A 59 -5.16 -5.01 1.82
CA SER A 59 -6.29 -4.82 0.89
C SER A 59 -6.96 -3.46 1.14
N ASP A 60 -7.22 -3.16 2.40
CA ASP A 60 -7.89 -1.95 2.86
C ASP A 60 -7.05 -0.69 2.73
N THR A 61 -5.75 -0.80 2.46
CA THR A 61 -4.87 0.35 2.16
C THR A 61 -4.63 0.52 0.66
N ALA A 62 -4.94 -0.50 -0.16
CA ALA A 62 -4.85 -0.44 -1.61
C ALA A 62 -5.86 0.56 -2.23
N PHE A 63 -6.91 0.97 -1.52
CA PHE A 63 -7.86 1.99 -2.04
C PHE A 63 -7.19 3.34 -2.34
N VAL A 64 -6.13 3.70 -1.60
CA VAL A 64 -5.35 4.92 -1.86
C VAL A 64 -4.76 4.89 -3.28
N THR A 65 -4.78 3.72 -3.92
CA THR A 65 -4.03 3.42 -5.14
C THR A 65 -4.86 3.02 -6.35
N LYS A 66 -6.08 2.48 -6.18
CA LYS A 66 -6.95 2.10 -7.31
C LYS A 66 -7.23 3.29 -8.23
N ASP A 67 -7.43 4.47 -7.64
CA ASP A 67 -7.76 5.70 -8.35
C ASP A 67 -6.57 6.66 -8.54
N ASN A 68 -5.38 6.31 -8.04
CA ASN A 68 -4.17 7.11 -8.21
C ASN A 68 -3.39 6.66 -9.46
N PRO A 69 -3.27 7.51 -10.50
CA PRO A 69 -2.58 7.16 -11.74
C PRO A 69 -1.11 6.78 -11.58
N GLN A 70 -0.46 7.17 -10.48
CA GLN A 70 0.94 6.83 -10.22
C GLN A 70 1.11 5.40 -9.74
N THR A 71 0.13 4.87 -9.02
CA THR A 71 0.19 3.56 -8.37
C THR A 71 -0.69 2.51 -9.04
N ARG A 72 -1.66 2.93 -9.86
CA ARG A 72 -2.56 2.03 -10.63
C ARG A 72 -1.80 1.03 -11.49
N ILE A 73 -0.59 1.37 -11.94
CA ILE A 73 0.26 0.47 -12.71
C ILE A 73 0.65 -0.79 -11.92
N TYR A 74 1.03 -0.63 -10.64
CA TYR A 74 1.36 -1.74 -9.75
C TYR A 74 0.14 -2.63 -9.48
N TYR A 75 -1.04 -2.02 -9.33
CA TYR A 75 -2.28 -2.78 -9.21
C TYR A 75 -2.56 -3.64 -10.45
N LYS A 76 -2.45 -3.06 -11.65
CA LYS A 76 -2.68 -3.80 -12.89
C LYS A 76 -1.66 -4.92 -13.11
N ILE A 77 -0.38 -4.68 -12.83
CA ILE A 77 0.66 -5.72 -12.93
C ILE A 77 0.38 -6.84 -11.92
N SER A 78 0.03 -6.49 -10.67
CA SER A 78 -0.35 -7.46 -9.63
C SER A 78 -1.53 -8.33 -10.07
N SER A 79 -2.58 -7.71 -10.63
CA SER A 79 -3.75 -8.41 -11.15
C SER A 79 -3.39 -9.40 -12.27
N LEU A 80 -2.53 -9.00 -13.20
CA LEU A 80 -2.07 -9.88 -14.27
C LEU A 80 -1.26 -11.07 -13.72
N ILE A 81 -0.32 -10.82 -12.80
CA ILE A 81 0.50 -11.87 -12.18
C ILE A 81 -0.36 -12.87 -11.43
N ILE A 82 -1.30 -12.40 -10.60
CA ILE A 82 -2.20 -13.27 -9.83
C ILE A 82 -3.09 -14.10 -10.76
N ASN A 83 -3.62 -13.50 -11.84
CA ASN A 83 -4.43 -14.22 -12.82
C ASN A 83 -3.63 -15.36 -13.49
N LYS A 84 -2.41 -15.06 -13.94
CA LYS A 84 -1.51 -16.06 -14.54
C LYS A 84 -1.13 -17.17 -13.55
N ALA A 85 -0.75 -16.79 -12.33
CA ALA A 85 -0.41 -17.73 -11.26
C ALA A 85 -1.58 -18.66 -10.92
N TRP A 86 -2.80 -18.13 -10.86
CA TRP A 86 -4.02 -18.90 -10.62
C TRP A 86 -4.25 -19.97 -11.70
N ASN A 87 -4.03 -19.59 -12.96
CA ASN A 87 -4.11 -20.45 -14.14
C ASN A 87 -2.89 -21.38 -14.30
N ARG A 88 -1.94 -21.37 -13.36
CA ARG A 88 -0.68 -22.13 -13.39
C ARG A 88 0.22 -21.79 -14.58
N GLU A 89 0.08 -20.59 -15.11
CA GLU A 89 1.00 -20.03 -16.09
C GLU A 89 2.15 -19.35 -15.34
N ASP A 90 3.40 -19.65 -15.70
CA ASP A 90 4.61 -19.17 -15.03
C ASP A 90 5.36 -18.08 -15.79
N THR A 91 4.89 -17.72 -16.98
CA THR A 91 5.51 -16.73 -17.85
C THR A 91 4.54 -15.64 -18.25
N ILE A 92 5.05 -14.41 -18.30
CA ILE A 92 4.36 -13.26 -18.88
C ILE A 92 5.37 -12.52 -19.75
N ASN A 93 5.07 -12.30 -21.04
CA ASN A 93 5.92 -11.42 -21.84
C ASN A 93 5.60 -9.95 -21.57
N GLU A 94 6.56 -9.06 -21.81
CA GLU A 94 6.35 -7.63 -21.58
C GLU A 94 5.23 -7.02 -22.45
N VAL A 95 4.99 -7.56 -23.65
CA VAL A 95 3.91 -7.10 -24.54
C VAL A 95 2.54 -7.30 -23.89
N GLU A 96 2.33 -8.43 -23.23
CA GLU A 96 1.14 -8.73 -22.42
C GLU A 96 1.00 -7.74 -21.27
N VAL A 97 2.09 -7.45 -20.56
CA VAL A 97 2.08 -6.45 -19.46
C VAL A 97 1.70 -5.07 -19.99
N ASN A 98 2.29 -4.62 -21.09
CA ASN A 98 1.99 -3.33 -21.72
C ASN A 98 0.52 -3.25 -22.15
N LYS A 99 0.01 -4.30 -22.80
CA LYS A 99 -1.39 -4.39 -23.23
C LYS A 99 -2.35 -4.33 -22.04
N TYR A 100 -2.08 -5.07 -20.98
CA TYR A 100 -2.94 -5.13 -19.80
C TYR A 100 -2.90 -3.82 -18.99
N THR A 101 -1.71 -3.23 -18.86
CA THR A 101 -1.54 -1.97 -18.13
C THR A 101 -2.09 -0.76 -18.91
N ASN A 102 -2.21 -0.86 -20.23
CA ASN A 102 -2.60 0.21 -21.15
C ASN A 102 -1.80 1.50 -20.86
N THR A 103 -0.47 1.37 -20.84
CA THR A 103 0.44 2.47 -20.55
C THR A 103 1.48 2.60 -21.64
N THR A 104 1.91 3.84 -21.88
CA THR A 104 3.04 4.17 -22.77
C THR A 104 4.33 4.38 -21.98
N LYS A 105 4.28 4.26 -20.65
CA LYS A 105 5.44 4.45 -19.77
C LYS A 105 6.36 3.24 -19.86
N ASN A 106 7.67 3.50 -19.75
CA ASN A 106 8.64 2.44 -19.52
C ASN A 106 8.27 1.67 -18.23
N LEU A 107 8.10 0.35 -18.34
CA LEU A 107 7.73 -0.51 -17.24
C LEU A 107 8.91 -1.01 -16.40
N LEU A 108 10.15 -0.84 -16.86
CA LEU A 108 11.33 -1.45 -16.24
C LEU A 108 11.43 -1.15 -14.74
N GLU A 109 11.30 0.11 -14.34
CA GLU A 109 11.36 0.51 -12.92
C GLU A 109 10.20 -0.07 -12.10
N ALA A 110 9.00 -0.21 -12.68
CA ALA A 110 7.91 -0.89 -12.01
C ALA A 110 8.15 -2.40 -11.90
N LEU A 111 8.71 -3.04 -12.94
CA LEU A 111 9.00 -4.47 -12.95
C LEU A 111 10.11 -4.86 -11.98
N LYS A 112 11.15 -4.02 -11.84
CA LYS A 112 12.20 -4.19 -10.83
C LYS A 112 11.65 -4.29 -9.42
N VAL A 113 10.62 -3.50 -9.08
CA VAL A 113 9.94 -3.61 -7.78
C VAL A 113 9.38 -5.02 -7.54
N PHE A 114 8.77 -5.63 -8.55
CA PHE A 114 8.26 -7.00 -8.44
C PHE A 114 9.40 -8.03 -8.36
N GLU A 115 10.50 -7.77 -9.05
CA GLU A 115 11.70 -8.61 -9.00
C GLU A 115 12.39 -8.58 -7.63
N GLU A 116 12.60 -7.40 -7.06
CA GLU A 116 13.18 -7.22 -5.71
C GLU A 116 12.33 -7.88 -4.63
N LEU A 117 11.01 -7.91 -4.82
CA LEU A 117 10.09 -8.61 -3.92
C LEU A 117 10.08 -10.14 -4.13
N GLY A 118 10.84 -10.67 -5.09
CA GLY A 118 10.85 -12.10 -5.43
C GLY A 118 9.50 -12.60 -5.91
N ILE A 119 8.70 -11.73 -6.53
CA ILE A 119 7.39 -12.06 -7.10
C ILE A 119 7.56 -12.56 -8.53
N VAL A 120 8.45 -11.92 -9.28
CA VAL A 120 8.87 -12.33 -10.61
C VAL A 120 10.39 -12.37 -10.67
N LYS A 121 10.93 -13.02 -11.69
CA LYS A 121 12.32 -12.86 -12.13
C LYS A 121 12.27 -12.35 -13.57
N ILE A 122 13.04 -11.32 -13.89
CA ILE A 122 13.10 -10.77 -15.24
C ILE A 122 14.17 -11.53 -16.02
N GLU A 123 13.76 -12.21 -17.08
CA GLU A 123 14.65 -12.90 -18.01
C GLU A 123 14.60 -12.22 -19.38
N TYR A 124 15.68 -12.35 -20.13
CA TYR A 124 15.80 -11.77 -21.46
C TYR A 124 15.77 -12.88 -22.51
N SER A 125 14.84 -12.78 -23.46
CA SER A 125 14.78 -13.62 -24.65
C SER A 125 14.97 -12.73 -25.88
N GLY A 126 16.22 -12.61 -26.33
CA GLY A 126 16.59 -11.61 -27.34
C GLY A 126 16.41 -10.19 -26.81
N TYR A 127 15.58 -9.39 -27.48
CA TYR A 127 15.26 -8.02 -27.08
C TYR A 127 14.02 -7.92 -26.16
N GLU A 128 13.35 -9.03 -25.89
CA GLU A 128 12.12 -9.05 -25.10
C GLU A 128 12.40 -9.46 -23.65
N ARG A 129 11.72 -8.79 -22.72
CA ARG A 129 11.67 -9.19 -21.31
C ARG A 129 10.56 -10.20 -21.10
N ILE A 130 10.91 -11.31 -20.45
CA ILE A 130 9.99 -12.34 -19.98
C ILE A 130 10.01 -12.31 -18.46
N LEU A 131 8.83 -12.16 -17.86
CA LEU A 131 8.64 -12.23 -16.42
C LEU A 131 8.37 -13.69 -16.06
N LYS A 132 9.27 -14.32 -15.30
CA LYS A 132 9.07 -15.63 -14.69
C LYS A 132 8.42 -15.47 -13.33
N ILE A 133 7.16 -15.86 -13.20
CA ILE A 133 6.41 -15.82 -11.94
C ILE A 133 7.07 -16.75 -10.93
N GLN A 134 7.34 -16.24 -9.74
CA GLN A 134 8.01 -16.98 -8.68
C GLN A 134 7.01 -17.67 -7.75
N ASN A 135 7.50 -18.64 -6.96
CA ASN A 135 6.69 -19.44 -6.04
C ASN A 135 5.85 -18.58 -5.07
N LYS A 136 6.34 -17.39 -4.68
CA LYS A 136 5.60 -16.45 -3.82
C LYS A 136 4.22 -16.12 -4.38
N ALA A 137 4.11 -15.81 -5.67
CA ALA A 137 2.83 -15.50 -6.31
C ALA A 137 1.92 -16.74 -6.40
N PHE A 138 2.49 -17.92 -6.67
CA PHE A 138 1.73 -19.18 -6.72
C PHE A 138 1.18 -19.59 -5.35
N LYS A 139 1.94 -19.43 -4.27
CA LYS A 139 1.46 -19.68 -2.90
C LYS A 139 0.23 -18.83 -2.59
N VAL A 140 0.31 -17.54 -2.91
CA VAL A 140 -0.82 -16.62 -2.70
C VAL A 140 -2.00 -17.02 -3.56
N ALA A 141 -1.82 -17.30 -4.86
CA ALA A 141 -2.92 -17.70 -5.72
C ALA A 141 -3.58 -19.04 -5.31
N ASN A 142 -2.78 -20.01 -4.88
CA ASN A 142 -3.27 -21.35 -4.54
C ASN A 142 -3.99 -21.43 -3.19
N ALA A 143 -3.71 -20.52 -2.25
CA ALA A 143 -4.38 -20.48 -0.94
C ALA A 143 -5.92 -20.34 -1.02
N TRP A 144 -6.44 -20.04 -2.22
CA TRP A 144 -7.84 -19.68 -2.47
C TRP A 144 -8.55 -20.57 -3.47
N ARG A 145 -7.85 -21.58 -3.98
CA ARG A 145 -8.37 -22.49 -5.02
C ARG A 145 -9.42 -23.48 -4.48
N SER A 146 -9.69 -23.47 -3.17
CA SER A 146 -10.67 -24.35 -2.51
C SER A 146 -12.13 -23.96 -2.75
N SER A 147 -12.43 -22.84 -3.41
CA SER A 147 -13.78 -22.51 -3.86
C SER A 147 -13.97 -22.92 -5.32
N GLU A 148 -14.89 -23.85 -5.59
CA GLU A 148 -15.12 -24.52 -6.89
C GLU A 148 -15.59 -23.62 -8.06
N SER A 149 -15.53 -22.30 -7.95
CA SER A 149 -15.82 -21.40 -9.06
C SER A 149 -14.81 -20.26 -9.14
N LEU A 150 -14.45 -19.90 -10.38
CA LEU A 150 -13.77 -18.65 -10.75
C LEU A 150 -14.62 -17.47 -10.26
N ASP A 151 -14.46 -17.09 -9.00
CA ASP A 151 -15.01 -15.84 -8.51
C ASP A 151 -14.04 -14.72 -8.89
N ASN A 152 -14.37 -13.98 -9.95
CA ASN A 152 -13.60 -12.81 -10.36
C ASN A 152 -13.43 -11.81 -9.20
N GLN A 153 -14.36 -11.74 -8.25
CA GLN A 153 -14.23 -10.90 -7.06
C GLN A 153 -13.10 -11.37 -6.15
N LEU A 154 -12.88 -12.68 -6.05
CA LEU A 154 -11.80 -13.25 -5.26
C LEU A 154 -10.43 -12.92 -5.88
N ILE A 155 -10.30 -13.08 -7.20
CA ILE A 155 -9.08 -12.71 -7.92
C ILE A 155 -8.78 -11.22 -7.73
N GLU A 156 -9.79 -10.36 -7.82
CA GLU A 156 -9.63 -8.92 -7.57
C GLU A 156 -9.17 -8.62 -6.15
N ARG A 157 -9.73 -9.27 -5.12
CA ARG A 157 -9.30 -9.10 -3.72
C ARG A 157 -7.85 -9.55 -3.51
N VAL A 158 -7.47 -10.70 -4.06
CA VAL A 158 -6.09 -11.20 -3.98
C VAL A 158 -5.13 -10.23 -4.68
N ALA A 159 -5.51 -9.71 -5.85
CA ALA A 159 -4.74 -8.69 -6.55
C ALA A 159 -4.61 -7.38 -5.74
N GLN A 160 -5.64 -6.98 -4.99
CA GLN A 160 -5.58 -5.82 -4.09
C GLN A 160 -4.58 -6.01 -2.95
N ILE A 161 -4.56 -7.18 -2.32
CA ILE A 161 -3.59 -7.50 -1.26
C ILE A 161 -2.17 -7.48 -1.80
N PHE A 162 -1.97 -8.07 -2.97
CA PHE A 162 -0.67 -8.14 -3.62
C PHE A 162 -0.18 -6.75 -4.05
N ALA A 163 -1.08 -5.92 -4.57
CA ALA A 163 -0.80 -4.52 -4.84
C ALA A 163 -0.45 -3.77 -3.54
N GLY A 164 -1.20 -4.00 -2.46
CA GLY A 164 -0.92 -3.46 -1.13
C GLY A 164 0.49 -3.80 -0.65
N TYR A 165 0.91 -5.06 -0.80
CA TYR A 165 2.27 -5.50 -0.46
C TYR A 165 3.34 -4.75 -1.26
N VAL A 166 3.16 -4.65 -2.59
CA VAL A 166 4.06 -3.91 -3.47
C VAL A 166 4.15 -2.43 -3.06
N LEU A 167 3.04 -1.83 -2.68
CA LEU A 167 2.99 -0.44 -2.25
C LEU A 167 3.67 -0.23 -0.89
N PHE A 168 3.51 -1.18 0.02
CA PHE A 168 4.21 -1.19 1.30
C PHE A 168 5.72 -1.27 1.09
N TYR A 169 6.18 -2.04 0.11
CA TYR A 169 7.60 -2.04 -0.24
C TYR A 169 8.07 -0.68 -0.75
N ILE A 170 7.33 -0.02 -1.64
CA ILE A 170 7.68 1.33 -2.10
C ILE A 170 7.68 2.33 -0.92
N LEU A 171 6.75 2.15 0.03
CA LEU A 171 6.73 2.94 1.26
C LEU A 171 7.90 2.60 2.19
N GLN A 172 8.42 1.38 2.18
CA GLN A 172 9.64 1.02 2.89
C GLN A 172 10.85 1.71 2.27
N LEU A 173 10.95 1.76 0.94
CA LEU A 173 11.99 2.55 0.27
C LEU A 173 11.88 4.03 0.67
N MET A 174 10.66 4.59 0.68
CA MET A 174 10.40 5.93 1.21
C MET A 174 10.77 6.08 2.69
N ASN A 175 10.57 5.03 3.49
CA ASN A 175 10.88 5.00 4.92
C ASN A 175 12.39 5.05 5.17
N ASN A 176 13.18 4.46 4.29
CA ASN A 176 14.64 4.41 4.43
C ASN A 176 15.33 5.69 3.93
N ILE A 177 14.61 6.65 3.34
CA ILE A 177 15.18 7.93 2.89
C ILE A 177 15.71 8.72 4.08
N SER A 178 16.99 9.03 4.02
CA SER A 178 17.73 9.83 4.99
C SER A 178 18.31 11.11 4.37
N ASP A 179 18.63 11.04 3.07
CA ASP A 179 19.21 12.11 2.26
C ASP A 179 18.35 12.36 1.00
N VAL A 180 18.52 13.54 0.38
CA VAL A 180 17.93 13.86 -0.93
C VAL A 180 18.43 12.91 -2.03
N SER A 181 19.69 12.44 -1.96
CA SER A 181 20.22 11.47 -2.92
C SER A 181 19.48 10.13 -2.91
N ASP A 182 18.87 9.76 -1.77
CA ASP A 182 18.13 8.50 -1.65
C ASP A 182 16.85 8.48 -2.51
N LEU A 183 16.42 9.64 -3.03
CA LEU A 183 15.28 9.72 -3.95
C LEU A 183 15.54 9.00 -5.27
N ASP A 184 16.82 8.82 -5.66
CA ASP A 184 17.20 8.07 -6.86
C ASP A 184 16.99 6.55 -6.71
N ASN A 185 16.84 6.06 -5.47
CA ASN A 185 16.51 4.67 -5.19
C ASN A 185 14.99 4.39 -5.29
N LEU A 186 14.16 5.43 -5.49
CA LEU A 186 12.73 5.26 -5.64
C LEU A 186 12.36 4.91 -7.09
N PRO A 187 11.33 4.09 -7.31
CA PRO A 187 10.82 3.83 -8.65
C PRO A 187 10.49 5.14 -9.39
N TYR A 188 11.05 5.28 -10.60
CA TYR A 188 10.94 6.47 -11.44
C TYR A 188 11.51 7.77 -10.83
N ASN A 189 12.40 7.65 -9.84
CA ASN A 189 12.98 8.76 -9.06
C ASN A 189 11.87 9.67 -8.48
N LYS A 190 10.73 9.04 -8.15
CA LYS A 190 9.50 9.74 -7.76
C LYS A 190 9.12 9.36 -6.35
N ARG A 191 9.17 10.39 -5.52
CA ARG A 191 8.59 10.39 -4.18
C ARG A 191 7.10 10.09 -4.22
N GLN A 192 6.68 9.01 -3.56
CA GLN A 192 5.27 8.68 -3.37
C GLN A 192 4.65 9.49 -2.23
N ARG A 193 4.82 10.81 -2.28
CA ARG A 193 4.46 11.73 -1.19
C ARG A 193 2.99 11.63 -0.82
N THR A 194 2.09 11.57 -1.80
CA THR A 194 0.65 11.46 -1.54
C THR A 194 0.35 10.20 -0.74
N LEU A 195 0.89 9.05 -1.14
CA LEU A 195 0.67 7.78 -0.44
C LEU A 195 1.22 7.83 0.99
N TRP A 196 2.47 8.27 1.15
CA TRP A 196 3.11 8.42 2.47
C TRP A 196 2.32 9.33 3.40
N VAL A 197 1.90 10.49 2.91
CA VAL A 197 1.19 11.49 3.72
C VAL A 197 -0.24 11.06 4.06
N THR A 198 -0.95 10.44 3.11
CA THR A 198 -2.30 9.90 3.34
C THR A 198 -2.26 8.82 4.40
N LEU A 199 -1.37 7.82 4.26
CA LEU A 199 -1.26 6.76 5.26
C LEU A 199 -0.78 7.28 6.60
N MET A 200 0.19 8.21 6.63
CA MET A 200 0.60 8.86 7.87
C MET A 200 -0.59 9.54 8.58
N SER A 201 -1.45 10.24 7.83
CA SER A 201 -2.63 10.90 8.41
C SER A 201 -3.68 9.91 8.94
N LEU A 202 -3.87 8.78 8.26
CA LEU A 202 -4.89 7.79 8.63
C LEU A 202 -4.41 6.86 9.74
N LEU A 203 -3.17 6.37 9.66
CA LEU A 203 -2.70 5.27 10.50
C LEU A 203 -2.12 5.73 11.84
N SER A 204 -1.64 6.97 11.93
CA SER A 204 -1.14 7.49 13.21
C SER A 204 -2.27 7.60 14.25
N LYS A 205 -3.49 7.89 13.82
CA LYS A 205 -4.67 8.01 14.70
C LYS A 205 -5.02 6.72 15.47
N PRO A 206 -5.33 5.59 14.81
CA PRO A 206 -5.61 4.35 15.52
C PRO A 206 -4.39 3.84 16.30
N TYR A 207 -3.15 4.10 15.86
CA TYR A 207 -1.95 3.81 16.65
C TYR A 207 -1.90 4.56 17.98
N ASP A 208 -2.27 5.84 17.98
CA ASP A 208 -2.34 6.66 19.19
C ASP A 208 -3.56 6.29 20.08
N GLY A 209 -4.48 5.45 19.58
CA GLY A 209 -5.69 5.01 20.29
C GLY A 209 -6.94 5.81 19.91
N ASP A 210 -6.84 6.72 18.94
CA ASP A 210 -7.99 7.45 18.41
C ASP A 210 -8.77 6.57 17.42
N ALA A 211 -9.97 6.14 17.80
CA ALA A 211 -10.85 5.33 16.94
C ALA A 211 -11.58 6.13 15.84
N LYS A 212 -11.34 7.44 15.74
CA LYS A 212 -12.02 8.34 14.80
C LYS A 212 -11.07 9.34 14.17
N ILE A 213 -11.38 9.76 12.95
CA ILE A 213 -10.66 10.85 12.28
C ILE A 213 -11.65 11.81 11.60
N ASN A 214 -11.43 13.12 11.79
CA ASN A 214 -12.24 14.16 11.18
C ASN A 214 -11.72 14.52 9.78
N GLU A 215 -12.64 14.69 8.83
CA GLU A 215 -12.34 15.10 7.47
C GLU A 215 -11.54 16.41 7.39
N ASN A 216 -11.90 17.40 8.20
CA ASN A 216 -11.23 18.69 8.25
C ASN A 216 -9.77 18.54 8.72
N ASP A 217 -9.51 17.63 9.66
CA ASP A 217 -8.16 17.35 10.14
C ASP A 217 -7.32 16.68 9.05
N ILE A 218 -7.90 15.75 8.28
CA ILE A 218 -7.26 15.17 7.10
C ILE A 218 -6.89 16.29 6.12
N SER A 219 -7.86 17.12 5.71
CA SER A 219 -7.62 18.21 4.75
C SER A 219 -6.56 19.20 5.24
N LYS A 220 -6.58 19.60 6.52
CA LYS A 220 -5.55 20.46 7.13
C LYS A 220 -4.17 19.79 7.08
N TYR A 221 -4.10 18.51 7.39
CA TYR A 221 -2.86 17.74 7.41
C TYR A 221 -2.23 17.59 6.03
N LEU A 222 -3.05 17.30 5.02
CA LEU A 222 -2.66 17.19 3.60
C LEU A 222 -2.19 18.55 3.04
N ARG A 223 -2.93 19.63 3.30
CA ARG A 223 -2.61 20.98 2.81
C ARG A 223 -1.29 21.50 3.37
N LYS A 224 -1.01 21.28 4.66
CA LYS A 224 0.28 21.64 5.30
C LYS A 224 1.50 21.00 4.61
N ARG A 225 1.30 19.93 3.83
CA ARG A 225 2.33 19.18 3.10
C ARG A 225 2.31 19.43 1.59
N GLY A 226 1.47 20.35 1.13
CA GLY A 226 1.36 20.74 -0.27
C GLY A 226 0.76 19.64 -1.16
N ILE A 227 -0.16 18.84 -0.62
CA ILE A 227 -1.03 17.97 -1.41
C ILE A 227 -2.14 18.83 -2.00
N ALA A 228 -2.38 18.70 -3.31
CA ALA A 228 -3.35 19.51 -4.03
C ALA A 228 -4.78 19.19 -3.60
N SER A 229 -5.66 20.21 -3.58
CA SER A 229 -7.07 20.07 -3.18
C SER A 229 -7.84 19.04 -4.00
N GLY A 230 -7.52 18.89 -5.29
CA GLY A 230 -8.12 17.85 -6.14
C GLY A 230 -7.72 16.43 -5.74
N THR A 231 -6.51 16.25 -5.19
CA THR A 231 -6.06 14.97 -4.63
C THR A 231 -6.69 14.70 -3.28
N ASP A 232 -6.78 15.73 -2.42
CA ASP A 232 -7.52 15.69 -1.14
C ASP A 232 -8.97 15.22 -1.37
N LEU A 233 -9.70 15.83 -2.31
CA LEU A 233 -11.07 15.41 -2.65
C LEU A 233 -11.16 13.93 -3.05
N LYS A 234 -10.23 13.44 -3.88
CA LYS A 234 -10.21 12.02 -4.29
C LYS A 234 -9.99 11.09 -3.11
N ILE A 235 -9.04 11.41 -2.22
CA ILE A 235 -8.78 10.61 -1.00
C ILE A 235 -10.05 10.51 -0.16
N LYS A 236 -10.75 11.63 0.04
CA LYS A 236 -11.99 11.68 0.83
C LYS A 236 -13.14 10.92 0.18
N GLN A 237 -13.29 11.01 -1.14
CA GLN A 237 -14.26 10.21 -1.90
C GLN A 237 -13.95 8.72 -1.75
N SER A 238 -12.69 8.31 -1.93
CA SER A 238 -12.31 6.92 -1.77
C SER A 238 -12.55 6.42 -0.34
N LEU A 239 -12.25 7.22 0.71
CA LEU A 239 -12.56 6.91 2.11
C LEU A 239 -14.06 6.71 2.36
N HIS A 240 -14.89 7.59 1.79
CA HIS A 240 -16.35 7.48 1.92
C HIS A 240 -16.88 6.21 1.26
N ASN A 241 -16.41 5.89 0.05
CA ASN A 241 -16.82 4.69 -0.67
C ASN A 241 -16.44 3.39 0.08
N MET A 242 -15.43 3.43 0.97
CA MET A 242 -15.08 2.25 1.79
C MET A 242 -16.16 1.88 2.79
N THR A 243 -17.01 2.83 3.17
CA THR A 243 -18.02 2.61 4.23
C THR A 243 -19.21 1.79 3.76
N GLU A 244 -19.31 1.55 2.45
CA GLU A 244 -20.23 0.57 1.88
C GLU A 244 -19.82 -0.88 2.24
N ASN A 245 -18.57 -1.09 2.68
CA ASN A 245 -18.10 -2.36 3.21
C ASN A 245 -17.82 -2.25 4.73
N PRO A 246 -18.74 -2.72 5.60
CA PRO A 246 -18.62 -2.58 7.06
C PRO A 246 -17.44 -3.36 7.65
N THR A 247 -16.77 -4.18 6.85
CA THR A 247 -15.56 -4.91 7.26
C THR A 247 -14.27 -4.19 6.87
N GLY A 248 -14.31 -3.11 6.08
CA GLY A 248 -13.12 -2.38 5.60
C GLY A 248 -12.44 -1.51 6.66
N LEU A 249 -11.53 -0.61 6.26
CA LEU A 249 -10.79 0.28 7.18
C LEU A 249 -11.72 1.13 8.08
N ILE A 250 -12.83 1.60 7.51
CA ILE A 250 -13.80 2.49 8.15
C ILE A 250 -15.15 1.75 8.25
N LYS A 251 -15.69 1.62 9.46
CA LYS A 251 -16.99 0.95 9.70
C LYS A 251 -18.18 1.90 9.66
N ASN A 252 -17.95 3.20 9.85
CA ASN A 252 -19.04 4.18 9.97
C ASN A 252 -18.59 5.59 9.58
N VAL A 253 -19.53 6.41 9.09
CA VAL A 253 -19.35 7.85 8.87
C VAL A 253 -20.51 8.60 9.48
N LYS A 254 -20.20 9.63 10.27
CA LYS A 254 -21.19 10.58 10.78
C LYS A 254 -20.79 11.99 10.41
N THR A 255 -21.74 12.91 10.41
CA THR A 255 -21.45 14.34 10.30
C THR A 255 -21.36 14.93 11.71
N ASP A 256 -20.35 15.75 11.97
CA ASP A 256 -20.26 16.54 13.21
C ASP A 256 -21.09 17.83 13.14
N ASP A 257 -21.12 18.58 14.24
CA ASP A 257 -21.89 19.82 14.36
C ASP A 257 -21.43 20.91 13.39
N ASP A 258 -20.18 20.85 12.92
CA ASP A 258 -19.59 21.78 11.96
C ASP A 258 -19.84 21.35 10.49
N GLY A 259 -20.57 20.26 10.27
CA GLY A 259 -20.88 19.74 8.93
C GLY A 259 -19.76 18.89 8.30
N TYR A 260 -18.70 18.57 9.04
CA TYR A 260 -17.62 17.72 8.56
C TYR A 260 -17.91 16.24 8.82
N ARG A 261 -17.43 15.38 7.91
CA ARG A 261 -17.50 13.94 8.09
C ARG A 261 -16.49 13.47 9.13
N VAL A 262 -16.92 12.60 10.03
CA VAL A 262 -16.12 11.88 11.01
C VAL A 262 -16.15 10.42 10.65
N TYR A 263 -14.98 9.88 10.30
CA TYR A 263 -14.80 8.49 9.92
C TYR A 263 -14.43 7.68 11.17
N GLU A 264 -15.17 6.61 11.44
CA GLU A 264 -14.92 5.69 12.55
C GLU A 264 -14.19 4.44 12.04
N TYR A 265 -13.01 4.15 12.61
CA TYR A 265 -12.23 2.98 12.23
C TYR A 265 -12.95 1.69 12.65
N SER A 266 -12.77 0.65 11.85
CA SER A 266 -13.19 -0.70 12.22
C SER A 266 -12.45 -1.21 13.45
N ASP A 267 -13.12 -2.00 14.28
CA ASP A 267 -12.53 -2.51 15.53
C ASP A 267 -11.27 -3.33 15.29
N TYR A 268 -11.20 -4.05 14.16
CA TYR A 268 -10.00 -4.80 13.80
C TYR A 268 -8.78 -3.85 13.64
N VAL A 269 -8.97 -2.65 13.09
CA VAL A 269 -7.88 -1.68 12.88
C VAL A 269 -7.36 -1.21 14.23
N VAL A 270 -8.26 -0.75 15.10
CA VAL A 270 -7.91 -0.27 16.44
C VAL A 270 -7.19 -1.36 17.24
N ASN A 271 -7.73 -2.58 17.23
CA ASN A 271 -7.15 -3.72 17.95
C ASN A 271 -5.76 -4.12 17.41
N GLU A 272 -5.56 -4.12 16.09
CA GLU A 272 -4.25 -4.44 15.51
C GLU A 272 -3.22 -3.34 15.80
N PHE A 273 -3.60 -2.06 15.72
CA PHE A 273 -2.72 -0.96 16.06
C PHE A 273 -2.37 -0.93 17.55
N GLU A 274 -3.31 -1.26 18.43
CA GLU A 274 -3.04 -1.46 19.86
C GLU A 274 -2.06 -2.63 20.08
N ARG A 275 -2.24 -3.75 19.39
CA ARG A 275 -1.34 -4.91 19.45
C ARG A 275 0.08 -4.53 19.04
N ILE A 276 0.23 -3.83 17.91
CA ILE A 276 1.52 -3.37 17.37
C ILE A 276 2.19 -2.37 18.31
N ARG A 277 1.41 -1.44 18.88
CA ARG A 277 1.90 -0.47 19.88
C ARG A 277 2.46 -1.17 21.11
N ASN A 278 1.74 -2.18 21.62
CA ASN A 278 2.11 -2.96 22.80
C ASN A 278 3.22 -4.00 22.55
N GLY A 279 3.79 -4.07 21.34
CA GLY A 279 4.87 -5.00 21.01
C GLY A 279 4.46 -6.48 21.05
N ARG A 280 3.16 -6.78 21.01
CA ARG A 280 2.66 -8.16 21.03
C ARG A 280 2.84 -8.76 19.63
N THR A 281 3.91 -9.53 19.44
CA THR A 281 4.05 -10.42 18.28
C THR A 281 2.90 -11.42 18.29
N ARG A 282 2.32 -11.73 17.12
CA ARG A 282 1.38 -12.85 17.00
C ARG A 282 2.08 -14.11 17.53
N HIS A 283 1.64 -14.62 18.68
CA HIS A 283 2.03 -15.97 19.09
C HIS A 283 1.56 -16.91 17.98
N ARG A 284 2.54 -17.59 17.36
CA ARG A 284 2.29 -18.56 16.30
C ARG A 284 1.48 -19.69 16.92
N VAL A 285 0.30 -19.94 16.34
CA VAL A 285 -0.24 -21.30 16.38
C VAL A 285 0.61 -22.05 15.36
N GLU A 286 1.43 -22.97 15.88
CA GLU A 286 2.14 -23.98 15.09
C GLU A 286 1.16 -24.88 14.33
#